data_AF-A0A6J5GQ99-F1
#
_entry.id   AF-A0A6J5GQ99-F1
#
_cell.length_a   1.000
_cell.length_b   1.000
_cell.length_c   1.000
_cell.angle_alpha   90.00
_cell.angle_beta   90.00
_cell.angle_gamma   90.00
#
_symmetry.space_group_name_H-M   'P 1'
#
loop_
_entity.id
_entity.type
_entity.pdbx_description
1 polymer ?
#
loop_
_entity_poly.entity_id
_entity_poly.type
_entity_poly.pdbx_seq_one_letter_code
_entity_poly.pdbx_strand_id
1 'polypeptide(L)'
;MEEAKIAYLGFIQGAINRMAGNVFIVKGWSVALVAAIIAVTSDAKSGFYIAIVPVLLFWWLDAYYLRHERLYRKLYEIASTANPPVTFSMDTSVLKNSFTSTFGTMWAIAVCPFYLLIIGLLIILAIKGSFAEAAEHKSDAIQSSVSRETYIVLLPDNPTLGMSNHAKFRFQLPIDQMSDARGK
;
A
#
# COMPACT_ATOMS: atom_id res chain seq x y z
N MET A 1 -14.66 -37.20 34.35
CA MET A 1 -13.82 -35.99 34.46
C MET A 1 -12.84 -35.87 33.29
N GLU A 2 -12.20 -36.97 32.86
CA GLU A 2 -11.35 -37.03 31.66
C GLU A 2 -12.02 -36.48 30.40
N GLU A 3 -13.23 -36.94 30.07
CA GLU A 3 -13.97 -36.53 28.86
C GLU A 3 -14.30 -35.03 28.84
N ALA A 4 -14.73 -34.47 29.97
CA ALA A 4 -15.01 -33.05 30.10
C ALA A 4 -13.74 -32.20 29.91
N LYS A 5 -12.59 -32.68 30.40
CA LYS A 5 -11.28 -32.05 30.18
C LYS A 5 -10.87 -32.09 28.72
N ILE A 6 -11.02 -33.23 28.04
CA ILE A 6 -10.72 -33.38 26.61
C ILE A 6 -11.60 -32.43 25.77
N ALA A 7 -12.92 -32.37 26.06
CA ALA A 7 -13.83 -31.47 25.38
C ALA A 7 -13.45 -29.99 25.60
N TYR A 8 -13.09 -29.61 26.82
CA TYR A 8 -12.65 -28.26 27.14
C TYR A 8 -11.37 -27.85 26.41
N LEU A 9 -10.36 -28.72 26.39
CA LEU A 9 -9.13 -28.50 25.60
C LEU A 9 -9.46 -28.38 24.10
N GLY A 10 -10.41 -29.18 23.61
CA GLY A 10 -10.92 -29.08 22.24
C GLY A 10 -11.55 -27.72 21.93
N PHE A 11 -12.32 -27.14 22.85
CA PHE A 11 -12.89 -25.80 22.68
C PHE A 11 -11.82 -24.72 22.63
N ILE A 12 -10.80 -24.79 23.49
CA ILE A 12 -9.68 -23.84 23.48
C ILE A 12 -8.88 -23.97 22.17
N GLN A 13 -8.57 -25.20 21.75
CA GLN A 13 -7.89 -25.45 20.48
C GLN A 13 -8.70 -24.93 19.28
N GLY A 14 -10.02 -25.09 19.31
CA GLY A 14 -10.93 -24.52 18.31
C GLY A 14 -10.83 -22.99 18.25
N ALA A 15 -10.74 -22.31 19.40
CA ALA A 15 -10.54 -20.86 19.45
C ALA A 15 -9.16 -20.46 18.87
N ILE A 16 -8.09 -21.18 19.21
CA ILE A 16 -6.73 -20.96 18.67
C ILE A 16 -6.75 -21.08 17.14
N ASN A 17 -7.36 -22.15 16.60
CA ASN A 17 -7.43 -22.38 15.16
C ASN A 17 -8.18 -21.26 14.43
N ARG A 18 -9.26 -20.73 15.02
CA ARG A 18 -10.00 -19.58 14.46
C ARG A 18 -9.15 -18.31 14.43
N MET A 19 -8.35 -18.05 15.47
CA MET A 19 -7.43 -16.89 15.48
C MET A 19 -6.32 -17.03 14.43
N ALA A 20 -5.73 -18.22 14.30
CA ALA A 20 -4.74 -18.52 13.25
C ALA A 20 -5.33 -18.38 11.84
N GLY A 21 -6.56 -18.84 11.63
CA GLY A 21 -7.29 -18.65 10.37
C GLY A 21 -7.53 -17.17 10.06
N ASN A 22 -7.97 -16.39 11.04
CA ASN A 22 -8.18 -14.95 10.87
C ASN A 22 -6.88 -14.20 10.51
N VAL A 23 -5.76 -14.56 11.14
CA VAL A 23 -4.42 -14.05 10.78
C VAL A 23 -4.11 -14.29 9.30
N PHE A 24 -4.33 -15.51 8.82
CA PHE A 24 -4.08 -15.85 7.42
C PHE A 24 -4.95 -15.04 6.45
N ILE A 25 -6.25 -14.92 6.78
CA ILE A 25 -7.21 -14.14 6.00
C ILE A 25 -6.79 -12.66 5.94
N VAL A 26 -6.42 -12.08 7.07
CA VAL A 26 -5.95 -10.68 7.17
C VAL A 26 -4.71 -10.45 6.30
N LYS A 27 -3.74 -11.37 6.33
CA LYS A 27 -2.54 -11.29 5.48
C LYS A 27 -2.90 -11.35 4.00
N GLY A 28 -3.82 -12.25 3.61
CA GLY A 28 -4.30 -12.33 2.22
C GLY A 28 -4.96 -11.03 1.73
N TRP A 29 -5.87 -10.47 2.52
CA TRP A 29 -6.56 -9.21 2.17
C TRP A 29 -5.64 -8.00 2.12
N SER A 30 -4.59 -7.98 2.95
CA SER A 30 -3.60 -6.91 2.92
C SER A 30 -2.90 -6.81 1.57
N VAL A 31 -2.49 -7.95 0.99
CA VAL A 31 -1.83 -8.00 -0.32
C VAL A 31 -2.80 -7.62 -1.43
N ALA A 32 -4.04 -8.12 -1.36
CA ALA A 32 -5.07 -7.80 -2.35
C ALA A 32 -5.38 -6.30 -2.39
N LEU A 33 -5.54 -5.66 -1.24
CA LEU A 33 -5.83 -4.22 -1.16
C LEU A 33 -4.64 -3.37 -1.61
N VAL A 34 -3.41 -3.75 -1.25
CA VAL A 34 -2.20 -3.07 -1.74
C VAL A 34 -2.11 -3.16 -3.26
N ALA A 35 -2.33 -4.35 -3.83
CA ALA A 35 -2.33 -4.54 -5.29
C ALA A 35 -3.42 -3.70 -5.99
N ALA A 36 -4.63 -3.65 -5.43
CA ALA A 36 -5.72 -2.84 -5.97
C ALA A 36 -5.40 -1.34 -5.95
N ILE A 37 -4.82 -0.81 -4.86
CA ILE A 37 -4.44 0.60 -4.74
C ILE A 37 -3.33 0.96 -5.75
N ILE A 38 -2.34 0.09 -5.90
CA ILE A 38 -1.28 0.26 -6.90
C ILE A 38 -1.87 0.26 -8.32
N ALA A 39 -2.81 -0.63 -8.61
CA ALA A 39 -3.43 -0.74 -9.94
C ALA A 39 -4.31 0.46 -10.29
N VAL A 40 -4.98 1.06 -9.32
CA VAL A 40 -5.89 2.21 -9.53
C VAL A 40 -5.15 3.54 -9.59
N THR A 41 -3.97 3.64 -8.96
CA THR A 41 -3.28 4.93 -8.86
C THR A 41 -2.32 5.15 -10.03
N SER A 42 -2.45 6.28 -10.73
CA SER A 42 -1.53 6.70 -11.79
C SER A 42 -0.20 7.23 -11.24
N ASP A 43 -0.26 7.96 -10.12
CA ASP A 43 0.91 8.60 -9.51
C ASP A 43 1.50 7.73 -8.40
N ALA A 44 2.74 7.28 -8.58
CA ALA A 44 3.42 6.41 -7.61
C ALA A 44 3.52 7.02 -6.20
N LYS A 45 3.63 8.35 -6.09
CA LYS A 45 3.66 9.07 -4.81
C LYS A 45 2.30 9.05 -4.12
N SER A 46 1.23 9.35 -4.85
CA SER A 46 -0.14 9.35 -4.31
C SER A 46 -0.54 7.94 -3.85
N GLY A 47 -0.23 6.92 -4.66
CA GLY A 47 -0.57 5.52 -4.36
C GLY A 47 0.12 5.01 -3.11
N PHE A 48 1.35 5.47 -2.84
CA PHE A 48 2.08 5.15 -1.61
C PHE A 48 1.36 5.65 -0.35
N TYR A 49 0.95 6.94 -0.31
CA TYR A 49 0.28 7.52 0.86
C TYR A 49 -1.10 6.89 1.10
N ILE A 50 -1.81 6.50 0.04
CA ILE A 50 -3.11 5.85 0.15
C ILE A 50 -2.96 4.39 0.61
N ALA A 51 -1.93 3.68 0.13
CA ALA A 51 -1.68 2.29 0.51
C ALA A 51 -1.19 2.13 1.95
N ILE A 52 -0.54 3.14 2.55
CA ILE A 52 0.03 3.00 3.90
C ILE A 52 -1.03 2.87 4.98
N VAL A 53 -2.18 3.55 4.82
CA VAL A 53 -3.28 3.53 5.81
C VAL A 53 -3.83 2.12 6.01
N PRO A 54 -4.31 1.39 4.98
CA PRO A 54 -4.78 0.02 5.15
C PRO A 54 -3.66 -0.94 5.57
N VAL A 55 -2.42 -0.73 5.12
CA VAL A 55 -1.27 -1.56 5.53
C VAL A 55 -1.02 -1.46 7.04
N LEU A 56 -1.04 -0.24 7.61
CA LEU A 56 -0.88 -0.04 9.04
C LEU A 56 -2.04 -0.64 9.85
N LEU A 57 -3.27 -0.51 9.34
CA LEU A 57 -4.46 -1.12 9.96
C LEU A 57 -4.36 -2.65 9.99
N PHE A 58 -3.97 -3.27 8.87
CA PHE A 58 -3.77 -4.73 8.83
C PHE A 58 -2.62 -5.18 9.70
N TRP A 59 -1.53 -4.40 9.78
CA TRP A 59 -0.42 -4.70 10.67
C TRP A 59 -0.86 -4.71 12.14
N TRP A 60 -1.65 -3.72 12.56
CA TRP A 60 -2.22 -3.69 13.91
C TRP A 60 -3.17 -4.87 14.16
N LEU A 61 -4.02 -5.19 13.19
CA LEU A 61 -5.00 -6.27 13.28
C LEU A 61 -4.33 -7.65 13.35
N ASP A 62 -3.25 -7.87 12.59
CA ASP A 62 -2.46 -9.10 12.64
C ASP A 62 -1.82 -9.29 14.02
N ALA A 63 -1.27 -8.21 14.59
CA ALA A 63 -0.72 -8.24 15.95
C ALA A 63 -1.80 -8.47 17.02
N TYR A 64 -3.01 -7.95 16.83
CA TYR A 64 -4.16 -8.20 17.70
C TYR A 64 -4.51 -9.68 17.74
N TYR A 65 -4.70 -10.33 16.59
CA TYR A 65 -5.03 -11.75 16.54
C TYR A 65 -3.90 -12.64 17.08
N LEU A 66 -2.63 -12.30 16.80
CA LEU A 66 -1.48 -13.02 17.34
C LEU A 66 -1.42 -12.95 18.88
N ARG A 67 -1.76 -11.78 19.46
CA ARG A 67 -1.84 -11.64 20.91
C ARG A 67 -2.96 -12.50 21.51
N HIS A 68 -4.13 -12.54 20.86
CA HIS A 68 -5.22 -13.41 21.29
C HIS A 68 -4.85 -14.90 21.21
N GLU A 69 -4.17 -15.31 20.15
CA GLU A 69 -3.65 -16.67 20.02
C GLU A 69 -2.72 -17.05 21.20
N ARG A 70 -1.79 -16.17 21.57
CA ARG A 70 -0.88 -16.38 22.72
C ARG A 70 -1.63 -16.51 24.05
N LEU A 71 -2.65 -15.70 24.26
CA LEU A 71 -3.52 -15.78 25.44
C LEU A 71 -4.22 -17.12 25.54
N TYR A 72 -4.82 -17.58 24.43
CA TYR A 72 -5.49 -18.89 24.38
C TYR A 72 -4.51 -20.06 24.50
N ARG A 73 -3.29 -19.95 23.96
CA ARG A 73 -2.25 -20.97 24.11
C ARG A 73 -1.82 -21.14 25.57
N LYS A 74 -1.69 -20.04 26.32
CA LYS A 74 -1.39 -20.10 27.76
C LYS A 74 -2.57 -20.63 28.57
N LEU A 75 -3.80 -20.28 28.19
CA LEU A 75 -4.99 -20.87 28.79
C LEU A 75 -5.03 -22.40 28.57
N TYR A 76 -4.68 -22.86 27.37
CA TYR A 76 -4.55 -24.29 27.04
C TYR A 76 -3.50 -24.98 27.92
N GLU A 77 -2.32 -24.37 28.06
CA GLU A 77 -1.24 -24.89 28.91
C GLU A 77 -1.69 -25.07 30.36
N ILE A 78 -2.31 -24.04 30.95
CA ILE A 78 -2.84 -24.09 32.31
C ILE A 78 -3.90 -25.21 32.45
N ALA A 79 -4.84 -25.27 31.50
CA ALA A 79 -5.91 -26.28 31.48
C ALA A 79 -5.40 -27.71 31.27
N SER A 80 -4.25 -27.88 30.62
CA SER A 80 -3.65 -29.20 30.36
C SER A 80 -3.02 -29.84 31.60
N THR A 81 -2.69 -29.04 32.62
CA THR A 81 -2.01 -29.46 33.86
C THR A 81 -2.78 -30.56 34.62
N ALA A 82 -2.06 -31.36 35.42
CA ALA A 82 -2.62 -32.50 36.16
C ALA A 82 -3.67 -32.10 37.22
N ASN A 83 -3.58 -30.89 37.79
CA ASN A 83 -4.51 -30.39 38.80
C ASN A 83 -5.05 -29.01 38.41
N PRO A 84 -5.93 -28.93 37.38
CA PRO A 84 -6.45 -27.66 36.91
C PRO A 84 -7.47 -27.11 37.94
N PRO A 85 -7.55 -25.79 38.13
CA PRO A 85 -8.68 -25.20 38.84
C PRO A 85 -9.96 -25.62 38.11
N VAL A 86 -10.95 -26.14 38.84
CA VAL A 86 -12.15 -26.84 38.31
C VAL A 86 -13.14 -25.90 37.59
N THR A 87 -12.65 -24.77 37.08
CA THR A 87 -13.44 -23.75 36.41
C THR A 87 -13.17 -23.84 34.91
N PHE A 88 -14.11 -24.41 34.16
CA PHE A 88 -14.10 -24.46 32.69
C PHE A 88 -14.41 -23.08 32.08
N SER A 89 -13.66 -22.06 32.46
CA SER A 89 -13.86 -20.68 32.03
C SER A 89 -12.98 -20.33 30.84
N MET A 90 -13.58 -19.86 29.75
CA MET A 90 -12.87 -19.31 28.59
C MET A 90 -12.35 -17.87 28.81
N ASP A 91 -12.43 -17.35 30.02
CA ASP A 91 -11.99 -15.98 30.31
C ASP A 91 -10.46 -15.86 30.31
N THR A 92 -9.94 -15.06 29.38
CA THR A 92 -8.52 -14.74 29.26
C THR A 92 -8.14 -13.42 29.93
N SER A 93 -9.09 -12.72 30.56
CA SER A 93 -8.90 -11.43 31.24
C SER A 93 -7.83 -11.51 32.34
N VAL A 94 -7.81 -12.61 33.10
CA VAL A 94 -6.81 -12.94 34.12
C VAL A 94 -5.39 -13.08 33.57
N LEU A 95 -5.25 -13.44 32.29
CA LEU A 95 -3.96 -13.59 31.60
C LEU A 95 -3.54 -12.32 30.83
N LYS A 96 -4.43 -11.33 30.71
CA LYS A 96 -4.23 -10.09 29.93
C LYS A 96 -3.00 -9.32 30.38
N ASN A 97 -2.68 -9.36 31.68
CA ASN A 97 -1.56 -8.67 32.31
C ASN A 97 -0.23 -9.43 32.20
N SER A 98 -0.26 -10.72 31.84
CA SER A 98 0.93 -11.55 31.69
C SER A 98 1.59 -11.46 30.32
N PHE A 99 0.97 -10.77 29.36
CA PHE A 99 1.47 -10.64 28.00
C PHE A 99 1.67 -9.19 27.63
N THR A 100 2.68 -8.95 26.77
CA THR A 100 2.96 -7.64 26.23
C THR A 100 1.73 -7.05 25.53
N SER A 101 1.61 -5.72 25.59
CA SER A 101 0.56 -4.98 24.90
C SER A 101 0.50 -5.36 23.42
N THR A 102 -0.67 -5.22 22.77
CA THR A 102 -0.85 -5.46 21.33
C THR A 102 0.22 -4.77 20.49
N PHE A 103 0.63 -3.57 20.90
CA PHE A 103 1.70 -2.80 20.27
C PHE A 103 3.09 -3.43 20.41
N GLY A 104 3.39 -4.07 21.55
CA GLY A 104 4.63 -4.84 21.72
C GLY A 104 4.65 -6.13 20.89
N THR A 105 3.47 -6.63 20.52
CA THR A 105 3.34 -7.79 19.62
C THR A 105 3.49 -7.40 18.15
N MET A 106 3.24 -6.13 17.78
CA MET A 106 3.47 -5.63 16.41
C MET A 106 4.93 -5.72 15.98
N TRP A 107 5.87 -5.57 16.91
CA TRP A 107 7.32 -5.73 16.69
C TRP A 107 7.81 -7.18 16.77
N ALA A 108 6.92 -8.15 16.94
CA ALA A 108 7.32 -9.55 16.98
C ALA A 108 7.84 -10.01 15.61
N ILE A 109 8.87 -10.86 15.64
CA ILE A 109 9.50 -11.49 14.48
C ILE A 109 8.51 -12.17 13.52
N ALA A 110 7.32 -12.57 14.01
CA ALA A 110 6.30 -13.27 13.24
C ALA A 110 5.48 -12.35 12.29
N VAL A 111 5.45 -11.04 12.58
CA VAL A 111 4.62 -10.06 11.87
C VAL A 111 5.49 -9.10 11.07
N CYS A 112 6.59 -8.66 11.69
CA CYS A 112 7.50 -7.66 11.14
C CYS A 112 7.97 -7.94 9.70
N PRO A 113 8.54 -9.12 9.34
CA PRO A 113 9.10 -9.32 8.00
C PRO A 113 8.05 -9.26 6.88
N PHE A 114 6.81 -9.66 7.14
CA PHE A 114 5.75 -9.63 6.14
C PHE A 114 5.36 -8.20 5.76
N TYR A 115 5.09 -7.36 6.76
CA TYR A 115 4.71 -5.96 6.51
C TYR A 115 5.91 -5.11 6.07
N LEU A 116 7.13 -5.41 6.54
CA LEU A 116 8.35 -4.77 6.03
C LEU A 116 8.58 -5.07 4.55
N LEU A 117 8.27 -6.27 4.07
CA LEU A 117 8.36 -6.61 2.65
C LEU A 117 7.36 -5.78 1.83
N ILE A 118 6.12 -5.68 2.28
CA ILE A 118 5.08 -4.87 1.61
C ILE A 118 5.49 -3.39 1.56
N ILE A 119 5.94 -2.83 2.69
CA ILE A 119 6.40 -1.44 2.77
C ILE A 119 7.64 -1.23 1.89
N GLY A 120 8.59 -2.17 1.90
CA GLY A 120 9.78 -2.13 1.05
C GLY A 120 9.43 -2.14 -0.44
N LEU A 121 8.48 -2.97 -0.87
CA LEU A 121 7.97 -2.99 -2.23
C LEU A 121 7.33 -1.64 -2.60
N LEU A 122 6.51 -1.07 -1.72
CA LEU A 122 5.89 0.23 -1.92
C LEU A 122 6.93 1.35 -2.06
N ILE A 123 8.01 1.33 -1.26
CA ILE A 123 9.11 2.30 -1.37
C ILE A 123 9.84 2.16 -2.71
N ILE A 124 10.15 0.94 -3.15
CA ILE A 124 10.81 0.70 -4.44
C ILE A 124 9.97 1.25 -5.59
N LEU A 125 8.65 1.02 -5.56
CA LEU A 125 7.72 1.56 -6.56
C LEU A 125 7.68 3.09 -6.54
N ALA A 126 7.63 3.70 -5.35
CA ALA A 126 7.66 5.15 -5.20
C ALA A 126 8.94 5.78 -5.77
N ILE A 127 10.10 5.17 -5.51
CA ILE A 127 11.40 5.64 -6.06
C ILE A 127 11.42 5.52 -7.59
N LYS A 128 10.99 4.36 -8.13
CA LYS A 128 10.93 4.16 -9.59
C LYS A 128 10.00 5.18 -10.25
N GLY A 129 8.83 5.43 -9.67
CA GLY A 129 7.90 6.43 -10.17
C GLY A 129 8.49 7.83 -10.18
N SER A 130 9.18 8.22 -9.11
CA SER A 130 9.84 9.54 -9.05
C SER A 130 10.95 9.72 -10.09
N PHE A 131 11.66 8.64 -10.45
CA PHE A 131 12.69 8.69 -11.50
C PHE A 131 12.08 8.75 -12.90
N ALA A 132 10.98 8.00 -13.13
CA ALA A 132 10.25 8.05 -14.40
C ALA A 132 9.68 9.45 -14.67
N GLU A 133 9.05 10.06 -13.67
CA GLU A 133 8.50 11.42 -13.75
C GLU A 133 9.60 12.46 -14.06
N ALA A 134 10.79 12.31 -13.49
CA ALA A 134 11.94 13.18 -13.78
C ALA A 134 12.50 13.00 -15.20
N ALA A 135 12.42 11.79 -15.76
CA ALA A 135 12.86 11.50 -17.12
C ALA A 135 11.88 12.04 -18.17
N GLU A 136 10.57 11.91 -17.93
CA GLU A 136 9.50 12.43 -18.78
C GLU A 136 9.55 13.97 -18.85
N HIS A 137 9.63 14.65 -17.70
CA HIS A 137 9.76 16.10 -17.63
C HIS A 137 11.02 16.61 -18.37
N LYS A 138 12.13 15.86 -18.31
CA LYS A 138 13.35 16.21 -19.06
C LYS A 138 13.14 16.03 -20.57
N SER A 139 12.46 14.97 -20.99
CA SER A 139 12.12 14.72 -22.40
C SER A 139 11.20 15.82 -22.95
N ASP A 140 10.17 16.20 -22.21
CA ASP A 140 9.23 17.26 -22.59
C ASP A 140 9.90 18.64 -22.65
N ALA A 141 10.77 18.94 -21.68
CA ALA A 141 11.57 20.16 -21.71
C ALA A 141 12.46 20.21 -22.96
N ILE A 142 13.13 19.10 -23.31
CA ILE A 142 13.97 18.99 -24.51
C ILE A 142 13.11 19.11 -25.78
N GLN A 143 11.96 18.45 -25.87
CA GLN A 143 11.06 18.53 -27.02
C GLN A 143 10.52 19.96 -27.21
N SER A 144 10.20 20.66 -26.11
CA SER A 144 9.73 22.05 -26.13
C SER A 144 10.83 23.04 -26.54
N SER A 145 12.10 22.78 -26.17
CA SER A 145 13.24 23.61 -26.60
C SER A 145 13.59 23.33 -28.07
N VAL A 146 13.59 22.07 -28.48
CA VAL A 146 13.82 21.66 -29.88
C VAL A 146 12.74 22.21 -30.79
N SER A 147 11.45 22.17 -30.42
CA SER A 147 10.38 22.80 -31.20
C SER A 147 10.52 24.32 -31.32
N ARG A 148 11.01 25.02 -30.29
CA ARG A 148 11.25 26.47 -30.37
C ARG A 148 12.40 26.84 -31.31
N GLU A 149 13.41 25.99 -31.43
CA GLU A 149 14.54 26.21 -32.34
C GLU A 149 14.28 25.66 -33.75
N THR A 150 13.41 24.66 -33.91
CA THR A 150 13.13 23.97 -35.17
C THR A 150 11.84 24.48 -35.85
N TYR A 151 11.62 25.80 -35.85
CA TYR A 151 10.69 26.44 -36.81
C TYR A 151 11.44 26.79 -38.10
N ILE A 152 12.13 25.81 -38.69
CA ILE A 152 12.57 25.92 -40.09
C ILE A 152 11.54 25.14 -40.89
N VAL A 153 10.56 25.88 -41.42
CA VAL A 153 9.56 25.37 -42.36
C VAL A 153 10.33 24.75 -43.53
N LEU A 154 10.36 23.42 -43.60
CA LEU A 154 10.73 22.72 -44.82
C LEU A 154 9.59 23.01 -45.81
N LEU A 155 9.73 24.09 -46.57
CA LEU A 155 8.89 24.30 -47.75
C LEU A 155 9.11 23.12 -48.71
N PRO A 156 8.05 22.59 -49.34
CA PRO A 156 8.23 21.65 -50.42
C PRO A 156 8.99 22.34 -51.57
N ASP A 157 10.08 21.74 -52.02
CA ASP A 157 10.85 22.18 -53.19
C ASP A 157 9.93 22.19 -54.43
N ASN A 158 9.36 23.37 -54.74
CA ASN A 158 8.73 23.60 -56.03
C ASN A 158 9.57 24.63 -56.80
N PRO A 159 10.22 24.23 -57.90
CA PRO A 159 10.97 25.17 -58.71
C PRO A 159 9.98 25.82 -59.68
N THR A 160 9.55 27.05 -59.43
CA THR A 160 9.21 28.01 -60.50
C THR A 160 8.75 29.36 -59.97
N LEU A 161 9.15 30.37 -60.74
CA LEU A 161 8.71 31.77 -60.78
C LEU A 161 9.41 32.72 -59.79
N GLY A 162 10.45 33.33 -60.35
CA GLY A 162 11.17 34.43 -59.73
C GLY A 162 10.31 35.67 -59.56
N MET A 163 10.55 36.37 -58.46
CA MET A 163 10.84 37.80 -58.41
C MET A 163 11.05 38.23 -56.95
N SER A 164 12.10 39.04 -56.75
CA SER A 164 12.18 40.16 -55.81
C SER A 164 11.98 39.91 -54.30
N ASN A 165 13.13 39.82 -53.62
CA ASN A 165 13.53 40.58 -52.43
C ASN A 165 12.57 40.75 -51.23
N HIS A 166 13.06 40.27 -50.08
CA HIS A 166 12.78 40.72 -48.71
C HIS A 166 11.33 40.68 -48.21
N ALA A 167 10.89 39.50 -47.75
CA ALA A 167 9.82 39.42 -46.75
C ALA A 167 10.18 38.40 -45.66
N LYS A 168 10.75 38.89 -44.56
CA LYS A 168 10.90 38.11 -43.32
C LYS A 168 9.51 38.03 -42.68
N PHE A 169 8.73 37.01 -43.05
CA PHE A 169 7.42 36.76 -42.45
C PHE A 169 7.62 36.30 -41.00
N ARG A 170 7.47 37.23 -40.05
CA ARG A 170 7.46 36.94 -38.62
C ARG A 170 6.03 36.56 -38.25
N PHE A 171 5.75 35.26 -38.16
CA PHE A 171 4.46 34.77 -37.68
C PHE A 171 4.38 35.02 -36.17
N GLN A 172 3.59 36.00 -35.75
CA GLN A 172 3.27 36.27 -34.36
C GLN A 172 2.06 35.41 -33.99
N LEU A 173 2.24 34.39 -33.15
CA LEU A 173 1.10 33.63 -32.61
C LEU A 173 0.27 34.56 -31.70
N PRO A 174 -1.06 34.49 -31.71
CA PRO A 174 -1.89 35.27 -30.80
C PRO A 174 -1.61 34.83 -29.37
N ILE A 175 -1.10 35.74 -28.55
CA ILE A 175 -1.11 35.55 -27.10
C ILE A 175 -2.53 35.85 -26.62
N ASP A 176 -3.10 34.86 -25.95
CA ASP A 176 -4.21 34.96 -25.01
C ASP A 176 -5.60 35.23 -25.61
N GLN A 177 -6.38 34.15 -25.75
CA GLN A 177 -7.85 34.17 -25.76
C GLN A 177 -8.36 32.85 -25.14
N MET A 178 -8.10 32.60 -23.86
CA MET A 178 -8.95 31.68 -23.09
C MET A 178 -8.87 31.92 -21.57
N SER A 179 -9.00 33.17 -21.16
CA SER A 179 -9.47 33.51 -19.81
C SER A 179 -10.40 34.72 -19.91
N ASP A 180 -11.65 34.48 -19.53
CA ASP A 180 -12.72 35.45 -19.29
C ASP A 180 -13.50 36.01 -20.50
N ALA A 181 -14.65 35.35 -20.80
CA ALA A 181 -15.90 36.08 -21.00
C ALA A 181 -17.13 35.15 -20.90
N ARG A 182 -17.83 35.29 -19.77
CA ARG A 182 -19.30 35.22 -19.60
C ARG A 182 -20.00 33.85 -19.56
N GLY A 183 -20.30 33.43 -18.32
CA GLY A 183 -21.67 33.40 -17.80
C GLY A 183 -22.76 32.77 -18.68
N LYS A 184 -23.08 31.52 -18.34
CA LYS A 184 -24.43 31.02 -18.04
C LYS A 184 -24.30 29.76 -17.18
#